data_AF-A0A2M7RYL3-F1
#
_entry.id   AF-A0A2M7RYL3-F1
#
_cell.length_a   1.000
_cell.length_b   1.000
_cell.length_c   1.000
_cell.angle_alpha   90.00
_cell.angle_beta   90.00
_cell.angle_gamma   90.00
#
_symmetry.space_group_name_H-M   'P 1'
#
loop_
_entity.id
_entity.type
_entity.pdbx_description
1 polymer ?
#
loop_
_entity_poly.entity_id
_entity_poly.type
_entity_poly.pdbx_seq_one_letter_code
_entity_poly.pdbx_strand_id
1 'polypeptide(L)' 'MLPYSSPEHVKNEIKRLLKEIGKNGGYIFAPAHSVPKDVPLENLIVLVETIQNQKK' A
#
# COMPACT_ATOMS: atom_id res chain seq x y z
N MET A 1 9.63 -1.33 3.98
CA MET A 1 8.49 -0.57 4.52
C MET A 1 7.61 -1.46 5.40
N LEU A 2 6.91 -2.45 4.83
CA LEU A 2 5.88 -3.22 5.55
C LEU A 2 6.30 -3.82 6.90
N PRO A 3 7.50 -4.39 7.10
CA PRO A 3 7.87 -4.94 8.42
C PRO A 3 8.19 -3.88 9.50
N TYR A 4 8.59 -2.68 9.09
CA TYR A 4 9.25 -1.70 9.99
C TYR A 4 8.54 -0.35 10.08
N SER A 5 7.45 -0.16 9.34
CA SER A 5 6.71 1.10 9.29
C SER A 5 5.46 1.04 10.15
N SER A 6 4.99 2.19 10.63
CA SER A 6 3.68 2.28 11.27
C SER A 6 2.56 2.10 10.23
N PRO A 7 1.36 1.64 10.65
CA PRO A 7 0.21 1.53 9.75
C PRO A 7 -0.14 2.86 9.07
N GLU A 8 -0.02 3.97 9.80
CA GLU A 8 -0.23 5.31 9.23
C GLU A 8 0.76 5.64 8.11
N HIS A 9 2.04 5.30 8.30
CA HIS A 9 3.04 5.50 7.26
C HIS A 9 2.73 4.63 6.03
N VAL A 10 2.33 3.36 6.22
CA VAL A 10 1.86 2.44 5.15
C VAL A 10 0.74 3.07 4.34
N LYS A 11 -0.29 3.57 5.01
CA LYS A 11 -1.42 4.27 4.38
C LYS A 11 -0.97 5.47 3.55
N ASN A 12 -0.09 6.30 4.09
CA ASN A 12 0.35 7.53 3.45
C ASN A 12 1.19 7.25 2.20
N GLU A 13 2.07 6.25 2.25
CA GLU A 13 2.88 5.87 1.09
C GLU A 13 2.02 5.28 -0.04
N ILE A 14 1.05 4.43 0.28
CA ILE A 14 0.14 3.88 -0.73
C ILE A 14 -0.67 5.01 -1.39
N LYS A 15 -1.19 5.96 -0.60
CA LYS A 15 -1.87 7.14 -1.15
C LYS A 15 -0.96 7.97 -2.06
N ARG A 16 0.32 8.12 -1.69
CA ARG A 16 1.32 8.80 -2.52
C ARG A 16 1.51 8.08 -3.85
N LEU A 17 1.72 6.76 -3.83
CA LEU A 17 1.87 5.93 -5.04
C LEU A 17 0.64 6.00 -5.94
N LEU A 18 -0.56 5.86 -5.38
CA LEU A 18 -1.81 5.98 -6.14
C LEU A 18 -1.97 7.37 -6.78
N LYS A 19 -1.58 8.43 -6.07
CA LYS A 19 -1.66 9.82 -6.57
C LYS A 19 -0.62 10.12 -7.66
N GLU A 20 0.61 9.63 -7.51
CA GLU A 20 1.73 9.98 -8.39
C GLU A 20 1.83 9.04 -9.59
N ILE A 21 1.72 7.73 -9.35
CA ILE A 21 1.91 6.69 -10.37
C ILE A 21 0.56 6.26 -10.96
N GLY A 22 -0.47 6.14 -10.12
CA GLY A 22 -1.83 5.82 -10.57
C GLY A 22 -2.52 6.95 -11.33
N LYS A 23 -1.85 8.11 -11.49
CA LYS A 23 -2.39 9.26 -12.23
C LYS A 23 -2.65 8.86 -13.69
N ASN A 24 -3.87 9.13 -14.15
CA ASN A 24 -4.36 8.79 -15.49
C ASN A 24 -4.61 7.29 -15.73
N GLY A 25 -4.61 6.46 -14.68
CA GLY A 25 -4.92 5.03 -14.77
C GLY A 25 -3.74 4.18 -15.27
N GLY A 26 -4.01 2.91 -15.58
CA GLY A 26 -3.01 1.96 -16.09
C GLY A 26 -2.04 1.40 -15.04
N TYR A 27 -2.04 1.92 -13.82
CA TYR A 27 -1.25 1.38 -12.72
C TYR A 27 -1.92 0.18 -12.06
N ILE A 28 -1.26 -0.98 -12.13
CA ILE A 28 -1.64 -2.19 -11.38
C ILE A 28 -0.76 -2.24 -10.13
N PHE A 29 -1.37 -2.03 -8.97
CA PHE A 29 -0.64 -2.12 -7.70
C PHE A 29 -0.26 -3.57 -7.40
N ALA A 30 1.04 -3.84 -7.23
CA ALA A 30 1.56 -5.16 -6.87
C ALA A 30 2.84 -5.04 -6.02
N PRO A 31 3.13 -6.02 -5.15
CA PRO A 31 4.41 -6.10 -4.45
C PRO A 31 5.58 -6.31 -5.43
N ALA A 32 6.73 -5.69 -5.16
CA ALA A 32 7.96 -5.91 -5.94
C ALA A 32 8.58 -7.30 -5.72
N HIS A 33 8.29 -7.94 -4.58
CA HIS A 33 8.73 -9.28 -4.21
C HIS A 33 7.71 -9.90 -3.24
N SER A 34 7.91 -11.15 -2.83
CA SER A 34 7.04 -11.85 -1.87
C SER A 34 6.93 -11.12 -0.53
N VAL A 35 5.75 -11.15 0.09
CA VAL A 35 5.52 -10.55 1.41
C VAL A 35 6.32 -11.34 2.48
N PRO A 36 7.22 -10.69 3.23
CA PRO A 36 7.95 -11.34 4.33
C PRO A 36 7.02 -11.82 5.46
N LYS A 37 7.44 -12.86 6.20
CA LYS A 37 6.62 -13.48 7.27
C LYS A 37 6.50 -12.62 8.53
N ASP A 38 7.42 -11.69 8.72
CA ASP A 38 7.54 -10.78 9.85
C ASP A 38 6.76 -9.47 9.66
N VAL A 39 5.99 -9.34 8.58
CA VAL A 39 5.12 -8.16 8.38
C VAL A 39 4.00 -8.17 9.43
N PRO A 40 3.84 -7.09 10.23
CA PRO A 40 2.71 -6.94 11.13
C PRO A 40 1.37 -7.00 10.38
N LEU A 41 0.40 -7.73 10.93
CA LEU A 41 -0.92 -7.90 10.31
C LEU A 41 -1.63 -6.57 10.04
N GLU A 42 -1.52 -5.62 10.97
CA GLU A 42 -2.08 -4.26 10.84
C GLU A 42 -1.60 -3.54 9.58
N ASN A 43 -0.33 -3.72 9.21
CA ASN A 43 0.25 -3.10 8.03
C ASN A 43 -0.33 -3.71 6.75
N LEU A 44 -0.60 -5.02 6.73
CA LEU A 44 -1.26 -5.67 5.60
C LEU A 44 -2.73 -5.25 5.48
N ILE A 45 -3.46 -5.18 6.59
CA ILE A 45 -4.86 -4.73 6.61
C ILE A 45 -4.94 -3.31 6.05
N VAL A 46 -4.13 -2.39 6.58
CA VAL A 46 -4.13 -1.00 6.11
C VAL A 46 -3.71 -0.91 4.64
N LEU A 47 -2.78 -1.76 4.18
CA LEU A 47 -2.41 -1.81 2.76
C LEU A 47 -3.60 -2.18 1.89
N VAL A 48 -4.28 -3.30 2.20
CA VAL A 48 -5.42 -3.79 1.42
C VAL A 48 -6.58 -2.80 1.45
N GLU A 49 -6.93 -2.29 2.63
CA GLU A 49 -8.01 -1.32 2.81
C GLU A 49 -7.76 -0.04 2.03
N THR A 50 -6.52 0.47 2.04
CA THR A 50 -6.18 1.72 1.35
C THR A 50 -6.30 1.57 -0.17
N ILE A 51 -5.92 0.42 -0.72
CA ILE A 51 -6.00 0.14 -2.16
C ILE A 51 -7.46 -0.09 -2.60
N GLN A 52 -8.24 -0.84 -1.80
CA GLN A 52 -9.64 -1.13 -2.11
C GLN A 52 -10.53 0.11 -2.03
N ASN A 53 -10.22 1.05 -1.14
CA ASN A 53 -10.99 2.28 -0.93
C ASN A 53 -10.40 3.51 -1.65
N GLN A 54 -9.77 3.31 -2.81
CA GLN A 54 -9.35 4.42 -3.67
C GLN A 54 -10.57 5.18 -4.21
N LYS A 55 -10.46 6.51 -4.32
CA LYS A 55 -11.51 7.32 -4.95
C LYS A 55 -11.47 7.08 -6.47
N LYS A 56 -12.65 6.92 -7.08
CA LYS A 56 -12.79 6.83 -8.55
C LYS A 56 -12.51 8.17 -9.22
#